data_AF-A0A3B0R003-F1
#
_entry.id   AF-A0A3B0R003-F1
#
_cell.length_a   1.000
_cell.length_b   1.000
_cell.length_c   1.000
_cell.angle_alpha   90.00
_cell.angle_beta   90.00
_cell.angle_gamma   90.00
#
_symmetry.space_group_name_H-M   'P 1'
#
loop_
_entity.id
_entity.type
_entity.pdbx_description
1 polymer ?
#
loop_
_entity_poly.entity_id
_entity_poly.type
_entity_poly.pdbx_seq_one_letter_code
_entity_poly.pdbx_strand_id
1 'polypeptide(L)'
;MPDKSLKKRITNRLTVLLAPFIGRTAIRFIALTMRITYIGFEPYKKLIASGEGHILAFWHGRLMMMPYGYKGRGVTVLISQHRDGELIARTIEGLGIKCVRGSSTRGWLGGVKGMLKAVKAGRDLAITPDGPQGPRYKAQMGAVTIAARTGLPIIPMAFGASKKKLLNPGTALSSPNLFVRASLSAATP
;
A
#
# COMPACT_ATOMS: atom_id res chain seq x y z
N MET A 1 37.64 2.04 21.59
CA MET A 1 36.36 2.75 21.29
C MET A 1 35.67 2.03 20.14
N PRO A 2 34.41 1.59 20.25
CA PRO A 2 33.73 0.88 19.16
C PRO A 2 33.58 1.79 17.93
N ASP A 3 34.01 1.28 16.78
CA ASP A 3 33.98 1.94 15.48
C ASP A 3 32.60 2.53 15.17
N LYS A 4 32.56 3.84 14.88
CA LYS A 4 31.33 4.57 14.53
C LYS A 4 30.61 3.92 13.33
N SER A 5 31.35 3.28 12.42
CA SER A 5 30.81 2.50 11.30
C SER A 5 30.07 1.24 11.76
N LEU A 6 30.64 0.49 12.71
CA LEU A 6 30.03 -0.71 13.27
C LEU A 6 28.74 -0.38 14.04
N LYS A 7 28.76 0.65 14.89
CA LYS A 7 27.55 1.15 15.58
C LYS A 7 26.45 1.51 14.57
N LYS A 8 26.78 2.28 13.53
CA LYS A 8 25.83 2.67 12.47
C LYS A 8 25.24 1.47 11.73
N ARG A 9 26.04 0.44 11.44
CA ARG A 9 25.58 -0.81 10.81
C ARG A 9 24.63 -1.61 11.71
N ILE A 10 24.96 -1.74 12.99
CA ILE A 10 24.12 -2.44 13.97
C ILE A 10 22.79 -1.70 14.15
N THR A 11 22.83 -0.39 14.36
CA THR A 11 21.61 0.44 14.48
C THR A 11 20.73 0.31 13.23
N ASN A 12 21.31 0.41 12.03
CA ASN A 12 20.54 0.24 10.79
C ASN A 12 19.90 -1.15 10.67
N ARG A 13 20.60 -2.22 11.07
CA ARG A 13 20.04 -3.59 11.06
C ARG A 13 18.90 -3.71 12.06
N LEU A 14 19.07 -3.22 13.29
CA LEU A 14 18.03 -3.24 14.31
C LEU A 14 16.80 -2.44 13.89
N THR A 15 16.99 -1.25 13.30
CA THR A 15 15.87 -0.46 12.76
C THR A 15 15.09 -1.23 11.69
N VAL A 16 15.79 -1.85 10.74
CA VAL A 16 15.15 -2.58 9.63
C VAL A 16 14.47 -3.88 10.08
N LEU A 17 14.83 -4.41 11.25
CA LEU A 17 14.18 -5.59 11.85
C LEU A 17 13.01 -5.21 12.75
N LEU A 18 13.21 -4.23 13.66
CA LEU A 18 12.22 -3.87 14.67
C LEU A 18 11.15 -2.92 14.13
N ALA A 19 11.51 -1.94 13.31
CA ALA A 19 10.54 -0.95 12.84
C ALA A 19 9.38 -1.58 12.04
N PRO A 20 9.60 -2.59 11.16
CA PRO A 20 8.50 -3.28 10.50
C PRO A 20 7.59 -4.05 11.46
N PHE A 21 8.16 -4.70 12.48
CA PHE A 21 7.40 -5.40 13.51
C PHE A 21 6.54 -4.43 14.33
N ILE A 22 7.10 -3.28 14.71
CA ILE A 22 6.37 -2.24 15.42
C ILE A 22 5.28 -1.67 14.51
N GLY A 23 5.61 -1.35 13.26
CA GLY A 23 4.69 -0.81 12.27
C GLY A 23 3.48 -1.70 12.03
N ARG A 24 3.68 -3.01 11.80
CA ARG A 24 2.57 -3.96 11.59
C ARG A 24 1.69 -4.09 12.84
N THR A 25 2.30 -4.06 14.02
CA THR A 25 1.59 -4.20 15.30
C THR A 25 0.77 -2.95 15.59
N ALA A 26 1.35 -1.76 15.35
CA ALA A 26 0.66 -0.49 15.46
C ALA A 26 -0.53 -0.39 14.49
N ILE A 27 -0.34 -0.78 13.22
CA ILE A 27 -1.43 -0.83 12.23
C ILE A 27 -2.56 -1.75 12.70
N ARG A 28 -2.24 -2.95 13.21
CA ARG A 28 -3.23 -3.87 13.76
C ARG A 28 -3.97 -3.29 14.95
N PHE A 29 -3.23 -2.72 15.90
CA PHE A 29 -3.81 -2.11 17.09
C PHE A 29 -4.74 -0.94 16.74
N ILE A 30 -4.29 -0.02 15.88
CA ILE A 30 -5.08 1.11 15.41
C ILE A 30 -6.38 0.61 14.76
N ALA A 31 -6.29 -0.37 13.85
CA ALA A 31 -7.47 -0.93 13.20
C ALA A 31 -8.47 -1.56 14.19
N LEU A 32 -7.97 -2.25 15.23
CA LEU A 32 -8.81 -2.83 16.30
C LEU A 32 -9.54 -1.75 17.12
N THR A 33 -8.94 -0.58 17.31
CA THR A 33 -9.60 0.52 18.03
C THR A 33 -10.63 1.27 17.19
N MET A 34 -10.70 1.04 15.88
CA MET A 34 -11.56 1.80 14.98
C MET A 34 -12.84 1.07 14.63
N ARG A 35 -13.93 1.83 14.45
CA ARG A 35 -15.16 1.30 13.84
C ARG A 35 -15.13 1.61 12.34
N ILE A 36 -14.74 0.61 11.55
CA ILE A 36 -14.63 0.72 10.09
C ILE A 36 -15.95 0.32 9.43
N THR A 37 -16.51 1.23 8.62
CA THR A 37 -17.64 0.93 7.72
C THR A 37 -17.15 0.80 6.28
N TYR A 38 -17.84 -0.04 5.51
CA TYR A 38 -17.54 -0.27 4.10
C TYR A 38 -18.64 0.35 3.26
N ILE A 39 -18.30 1.28 2.37
CA ILE A 39 -19.24 2.06 1.56
C ILE A 39 -19.00 1.74 0.08
N GLY A 40 -20.03 1.33 -0.65
CA GLY A 40 -19.91 0.99 -2.08
C GLY A 40 -19.03 -0.24 -2.35
N PHE A 41 -18.93 -1.16 -1.38
CA PHE A 41 -18.12 -2.37 -1.52
C PHE A 41 -18.84 -3.47 -2.33
N GLU A 42 -20.11 -3.29 -2.65
CA GLU A 42 -20.97 -4.29 -3.27
C GLU A 42 -20.46 -4.71 -4.66
N PRO A 43 -20.07 -3.79 -5.58
CA PRO A 43 -19.41 -4.18 -6.83
C PRO A 43 -18.08 -4.88 -6.59
N TYR A 44 -17.28 -4.42 -5.62
CA TYR A 44 -15.98 -5.01 -5.29
C TYR A 44 -16.13 -6.44 -4.75
N LYS A 45 -17.12 -6.69 -3.90
CA LYS A 45 -17.45 -8.03 -3.38
C LYS A 45 -17.86 -8.97 -4.51
N LYS A 46 -18.67 -8.50 -5.47
CA LYS A 46 -19.07 -9.31 -6.65
C LYS A 46 -17.86 -9.69 -7.50
N LEU A 47 -16.96 -8.74 -7.77
CA LEU A 47 -15.72 -8.97 -8.50
C LEU A 47 -14.81 -9.99 -7.81
N ILE A 48 -14.67 -9.90 -6.48
CA ILE A 48 -13.91 -10.89 -5.72
C ILE A 48 -14.57 -12.28 -5.82
N ALA A 49 -15.89 -12.33 -5.71
CA ALA A 49 -16.64 -13.59 -5.78
C ALA A 49 -16.56 -14.27 -7.15
N SER A 50 -16.41 -13.52 -8.25
CA SER A 50 -16.19 -14.09 -9.59
C SER A 50 -14.78 -14.63 -9.80
N GLY A 51 -13.83 -14.32 -8.89
CA GLY A 51 -12.43 -14.74 -8.98
C GLY A 51 -11.61 -13.95 -9.99
N GLU A 52 -12.18 -12.88 -10.56
CA GLU A 52 -11.51 -12.01 -11.51
C GLU A 52 -10.41 -11.18 -10.85
N GLY A 53 -9.27 -11.06 -11.55
CA GLY A 53 -8.17 -10.22 -11.10
C GLY A 53 -8.52 -8.74 -11.23
N HIS A 54 -7.86 -7.90 -10.43
CA HIS A 54 -8.08 -6.45 -10.46
C HIS A 54 -6.85 -5.66 -9.99
N ILE A 55 -6.87 -4.36 -10.24
CA ILE A 55 -5.87 -3.40 -9.78
C ILE A 55 -6.55 -2.45 -8.80
N LEU A 56 -6.24 -2.55 -7.50
CA LEU A 56 -6.64 -1.53 -6.54
C LEU A 56 -5.82 -0.25 -6.76
N ALA A 57 -6.50 0.88 -6.91
CA ALA A 57 -5.87 2.20 -7.02
C ALA A 57 -6.28 3.12 -5.86
N PHE A 58 -5.30 3.65 -5.13
CA PHE A 58 -5.58 4.53 -3.99
C PHE A 58 -4.44 5.50 -3.73
N TRP A 59 -4.75 6.70 -3.24
CA TRP A 59 -3.74 7.75 -3.02
C TRP A 59 -2.71 7.37 -1.96
N HIS A 60 -1.45 7.74 -2.19
CA HIS A 60 -0.35 7.53 -1.24
C HIS A 60 -0.66 8.07 0.17
N GLY A 61 -1.37 9.20 0.28
CA GLY A 61 -1.74 9.77 1.58
C GLY A 61 -2.70 8.91 2.42
N ARG A 62 -3.26 7.84 1.84
CA ARG A 62 -4.28 6.98 2.46
C ARG A 62 -3.81 5.55 2.77
N LEU A 63 -2.51 5.25 2.59
CA LEU A 63 -1.93 3.90 2.68
C LEU A 63 -2.25 3.11 3.95
N MET A 64 -2.26 3.78 5.11
CA MET A 64 -2.10 3.12 6.42
C MET A 64 -3.15 2.03 6.69
N MET A 65 -4.42 2.27 6.35
CA MET A 65 -5.52 1.34 6.62
C MET A 65 -5.99 0.56 5.38
N MET A 66 -5.35 0.77 4.23
CA MET A 66 -5.70 0.05 2.99
C MET A 66 -5.56 -1.48 3.07
N PRO A 67 -4.66 -2.07 3.87
CA PRO A 67 -4.64 -3.52 4.09
C PRO A 67 -6.00 -4.09 4.54
N TYR A 68 -6.82 -3.30 5.26
CA TYR A 68 -8.14 -3.73 5.73
C TYR A 68 -9.26 -3.57 4.69
N GLY A 69 -9.02 -2.80 3.62
CA GLY A 69 -9.92 -2.67 2.48
C GLY A 69 -9.79 -3.79 1.47
N TYR A 70 -8.61 -4.41 1.37
CA TYR A 70 -8.41 -5.53 0.47
C TYR A 70 -9.08 -6.80 1.01
N LYS A 71 -9.89 -7.46 0.17
CA LYS A 71 -10.62 -8.70 0.50
C LYS A 71 -10.44 -9.82 -0.53
N GLY A 72 -9.50 -9.67 -1.46
CA GLY A 72 -9.25 -10.63 -2.53
C GLY A 72 -8.32 -11.79 -2.13
N ARG A 73 -7.80 -12.48 -3.15
CA ARG A 73 -7.01 -13.72 -3.07
C ARG A 73 -5.49 -13.55 -2.82
N GLY A 74 -5.08 -12.36 -2.42
CA GLY A 74 -3.69 -11.95 -2.22
C GLY A 74 -3.26 -10.87 -3.21
N VAL A 75 -2.75 -9.75 -2.67
CA VAL A 75 -2.37 -8.56 -3.46
C VAL A 75 -0.85 -8.37 -3.51
N THR A 76 -0.38 -7.83 -4.63
CA THR A 76 1.00 -7.38 -4.83
C THR A 76 1.04 -5.87 -5.05
N VAL A 77 1.83 -5.17 -4.25
CA VAL A 77 1.99 -3.70 -4.33
C VAL A 77 3.31 -3.33 -5.00
N LEU A 78 3.31 -2.29 -5.84
CA LEU A 78 4.55 -1.69 -6.35
C LEU A 78 5.12 -0.71 -5.31
N ILE A 79 6.37 -0.91 -4.86
CA ILE A 79 7.02 -0.06 -3.84
C ILE A 79 8.39 0.39 -4.32
N SER A 80 8.70 1.67 -4.09
CA SER A 80 10.00 2.27 -4.44
C SER A 80 11.18 1.56 -3.76
N GLN A 81 12.32 1.52 -4.46
CA GLN A 81 13.58 0.93 -4.01
C GLN A 81 14.32 1.74 -2.92
N HIS A 82 13.79 2.87 -2.47
CA HIS A 82 14.40 3.66 -1.39
C HIS A 82 14.27 2.99 -0.01
N ARG A 83 15.04 3.49 0.96
CA ARG A 83 15.08 2.99 2.34
C ARG A 83 13.70 2.96 3.00
N ASP A 84 12.92 4.03 2.84
CA ASP A 84 11.56 4.08 3.41
C ASP A 84 10.65 3.04 2.75
N GLY A 85 10.82 2.82 1.44
CA GLY A 85 10.13 1.77 0.72
C GLY A 85 10.51 0.36 1.21
N GLU A 86 11.73 0.15 1.69
CA GLU A 86 12.15 -1.13 2.29
C GLU A 86 11.45 -1.37 3.63
N LEU A 87 11.35 -0.35 4.48
CA LEU A 87 10.63 -0.42 5.75
C LEU A 87 9.14 -0.70 5.51
N ILE A 88 8.52 -0.01 4.55
CA ILE A 88 7.13 -0.24 4.18
C ILE A 88 6.94 -1.66 3.64
N ALA A 89 7.81 -2.12 2.73
CA ALA A 89 7.75 -3.46 2.15
C ALA A 89 7.73 -4.55 3.23
N ARG A 90 8.68 -4.51 4.17
CA ARG A 90 8.74 -5.47 5.29
C ARG A 90 7.53 -5.36 6.22
N THR A 91 7.02 -4.15 6.42
CA THR A 91 5.85 -3.91 7.29
C THR A 91 4.62 -4.59 6.72
N ILE A 92 4.33 -4.37 5.43
CA ILE A 92 3.14 -4.90 4.79
C ILE A 92 3.26 -6.40 4.46
N GLU A 93 4.48 -6.92 4.28
CA GLU A 93 4.72 -8.36 4.18
C GLU A 93 4.25 -9.09 5.44
N GLY A 94 4.50 -8.50 6.63
CA GLY A 94 3.95 -8.98 7.90
C GLY A 94 2.42 -8.88 8.02
N LEU A 95 1.76 -8.17 7.09
CA LEU A 95 0.30 -8.08 6.94
C LEU A 95 -0.22 -8.99 5.80
N GLY A 96 0.63 -9.84 5.22
CA GLY A 96 0.25 -10.77 4.15
C GLY A 96 0.27 -10.18 2.73
N ILE A 97 0.81 -8.96 2.57
CA ILE A 97 0.87 -8.26 1.28
C ILE A 97 2.25 -8.46 0.66
N LYS A 98 2.28 -8.98 -0.57
CA LYS A 98 3.53 -9.09 -1.33
C LYS A 98 3.86 -7.74 -1.97
N CYS A 99 5.13 -7.52 -2.28
CA CYS A 99 5.54 -6.33 -3.02
C CYS A 99 6.51 -6.64 -4.15
N VAL A 100 6.51 -5.76 -5.14
CA VAL A 100 7.49 -5.70 -6.22
C VAL A 100 8.22 -4.37 -6.11
N ARG A 101 9.52 -4.36 -6.37
CA ARG A 101 10.37 -3.18 -6.21
C ARG A 101 10.46 -2.38 -7.50
N GLY A 102 10.04 -1.11 -7.47
CA GLY A 102 10.15 -0.18 -8.59
C GLY A 102 9.42 1.15 -8.35
N SER A 103 9.75 2.17 -9.15
CA SER A 103 9.07 3.47 -9.23
C SER A 103 9.21 4.05 -10.63
N SER A 104 8.47 5.13 -10.92
CA SER A 104 8.62 5.92 -12.15
C SER A 104 10.04 6.49 -12.33
N THR A 105 10.75 6.73 -11.22
CA THR A 105 12.12 7.27 -11.22
C THR A 105 13.21 6.18 -11.21
N ARG A 106 12.95 4.99 -10.68
CA ARG A 106 13.96 3.94 -10.52
C ARG A 106 13.35 2.54 -10.62
N GLY A 107 13.89 1.73 -11.53
CA GLY A 107 13.50 0.32 -11.64
C GLY A 107 12.09 0.10 -12.20
N TRP A 108 11.55 1.06 -12.96
CA TRP A 108 10.21 0.98 -13.58
C TRP A 108 10.00 -0.31 -14.37
N LEU A 109 10.90 -0.62 -15.31
CA LEU A 109 10.77 -1.80 -16.17
C LEU A 109 10.75 -3.12 -15.37
N GLY A 110 11.63 -3.22 -14.36
CA GLY A 110 11.64 -4.36 -13.43
C GLY A 110 10.37 -4.42 -12.59
N GLY A 111 9.87 -3.27 -12.15
CA GLY A 111 8.59 -3.12 -11.45
C GLY A 111 7.41 -3.64 -12.28
N VAL A 112 7.27 -3.16 -13.52
CA VAL A 112 6.22 -3.64 -14.44
C VAL A 112 6.34 -5.13 -14.68
N LYS A 113 7.54 -5.64 -14.99
CA LYS A 113 7.76 -7.08 -15.19
C LYS A 113 7.36 -7.91 -13.96
N GLY A 114 7.68 -7.43 -12.77
CA GLY A 114 7.29 -8.08 -11.52
C GLY A 114 5.78 -8.06 -11.28
N MET A 115 5.10 -6.95 -11.60
CA MET A 115 3.64 -6.85 -11.52
C MET A 115 2.95 -7.81 -12.51
N LEU A 116 3.42 -7.90 -13.76
CA LEU A 116 2.92 -8.88 -14.73
C LEU A 116 3.12 -10.32 -14.25
N LYS A 117 4.28 -10.63 -13.63
CA LYS A 117 4.54 -11.94 -13.02
C LYS A 117 3.58 -12.23 -11.86
N ALA A 118 3.23 -11.22 -11.07
CA ALA A 118 2.27 -11.37 -9.97
C ALA A 118 0.85 -11.69 -10.50
N VAL A 119 0.42 -11.05 -11.59
CA VAL A 119 -0.86 -11.38 -12.25
C VAL A 119 -0.86 -12.82 -12.74
N LYS A 120 0.22 -13.27 -13.41
CA LYS A 120 0.37 -14.67 -13.85
C LYS A 120 0.36 -15.67 -12.68
N ALA A 121 0.76 -15.24 -11.49
CA ALA A 121 0.69 -16.05 -10.27
C ALA A 121 -0.69 -15.96 -9.55
N GLY A 122 -1.72 -15.44 -10.23
CA GLY A 122 -3.07 -15.34 -9.70
C GLY A 122 -3.25 -14.29 -8.60
N ARG A 123 -2.38 -13.28 -8.55
CA ARG A 123 -2.47 -12.20 -7.54
C ARG A 123 -3.09 -10.95 -8.12
N ASP A 124 -3.85 -10.26 -7.27
CA ASP A 124 -4.34 -8.92 -7.58
C ASP A 124 -3.21 -7.91 -7.42
N LEU A 125 -3.38 -6.73 -8.02
CA LEU A 125 -2.39 -5.66 -7.95
C LEU A 125 -2.91 -4.50 -7.09
N ALA A 126 -1.99 -3.76 -6.49
CA ALA A 126 -2.28 -2.49 -5.85
C ALA A 126 -1.24 -1.45 -6.26
N ILE A 127 -1.73 -0.28 -6.67
CA ILE A 127 -0.91 0.82 -7.14
C ILE A 127 -1.40 2.11 -6.50
N THR A 128 -0.45 2.93 -6.13
CA THR A 128 -0.69 4.28 -5.65
C THR A 128 -0.42 5.27 -6.79
N PRO A 129 -1.45 5.76 -7.50
CA PRO A 129 -1.27 6.36 -8.81
C PRO A 129 -0.57 7.74 -8.77
N ASP A 130 -0.57 8.43 -7.63
CA ASP A 130 0.11 9.73 -7.45
C ASP A 130 1.63 9.65 -7.27
N GLY A 131 2.20 8.45 -7.15
CA GLY A 131 3.63 8.26 -6.93
C GLY A 131 4.13 8.77 -5.55
N PRO A 132 5.23 8.20 -5.00
CA PRO A 132 5.75 8.63 -3.70
C PRO A 132 6.26 10.08 -3.70
N GLN A 133 6.63 10.59 -4.88
CA GLN A 133 7.12 11.96 -5.08
C GLN A 133 6.02 12.94 -5.52
N GLY A 134 4.78 12.47 -5.72
CA GLY A 134 3.68 13.31 -6.18
C GLY A 134 3.76 13.69 -7.67
N PRO A 135 3.02 14.74 -8.10
CA PRO A 135 2.18 15.62 -7.29
C PRO A 135 0.96 14.90 -6.67
N ARG A 136 0.62 15.27 -5.43
CA ARG A 136 -0.48 14.65 -4.68
C ARG A 136 -1.79 14.73 -5.45
N TYR A 137 -2.55 13.64 -5.41
CA TYR A 137 -3.87 13.56 -6.06
C TYR A 137 -3.83 13.82 -7.59
N LYS A 138 -2.66 13.67 -8.22
CA LYS A 138 -2.55 13.63 -9.68
C LYS A 138 -2.11 12.24 -10.09
N ALA A 139 -3.01 11.51 -10.76
CA ALA A 139 -2.71 10.18 -11.23
C ALA A 139 -1.62 10.22 -12.32
N GLN A 140 -0.63 9.35 -12.19
CA GLN A 140 0.40 9.09 -13.19
C GLN A 140 -0.01 7.91 -14.08
N MET A 141 0.62 7.80 -15.25
CA MET A 141 0.31 6.76 -16.24
C MET A 141 0.59 5.32 -15.77
N GLY A 142 1.26 5.11 -14.63
CA GLY A 142 1.71 3.79 -14.20
C GLY A 142 0.57 2.78 -14.01
N ALA A 143 -0.53 3.19 -13.36
CA ALA A 143 -1.70 2.33 -13.15
C ALA A 143 -2.38 1.97 -14.47
N VAL A 144 -2.60 2.96 -15.34
CA VAL A 144 -3.22 2.79 -16.68
C VAL A 144 -2.36 1.89 -17.56
N THR A 145 -1.04 2.09 -17.55
CA THR A 145 -0.09 1.30 -18.34
C THR A 145 -0.10 -0.17 -17.94
N ILE A 146 -0.22 -0.45 -16.64
CA ILE A 146 -0.30 -1.82 -16.14
C ILE A 146 -1.66 -2.41 -16.50
N ALA A 147 -2.76 -1.68 -16.29
CA ALA A 147 -4.11 -2.11 -16.67
C ALA A 147 -4.21 -2.47 -18.16
N ALA A 148 -3.72 -1.61 -19.05
CA ALA A 148 -3.71 -1.85 -20.49
C ALA A 148 -2.92 -3.10 -20.89
N ARG A 149 -1.83 -3.43 -20.16
CA ARG A 149 -1.02 -4.62 -20.43
C ARG A 149 -1.58 -5.91 -19.84
N THR A 150 -2.37 -5.81 -18.77
CA THR A 150 -2.93 -6.98 -18.09
C THR A 150 -4.38 -7.25 -18.44
N GLY A 151 -5.08 -6.28 -19.03
CA GLY A 151 -6.53 -6.32 -19.24
C GLY A 151 -7.33 -6.28 -17.93
N LEU A 152 -6.70 -5.92 -16.81
CA LEU A 152 -7.37 -5.94 -15.50
C LEU A 152 -8.08 -4.61 -15.25
N PRO A 153 -9.29 -4.63 -14.68
CA PRO A 153 -9.98 -3.42 -14.30
C PRO A 153 -9.26 -2.71 -13.14
N ILE A 154 -9.38 -1.39 -13.11
CA ILE A 154 -8.88 -0.57 -12.00
C ILE A 154 -10.05 -0.31 -11.04
N ILE A 155 -9.87 -0.64 -9.77
CA ILE A 155 -10.84 -0.39 -8.70
C ILE A 155 -10.31 0.76 -7.84
N PRO A 156 -10.85 1.98 -7.97
CA PRO A 156 -10.54 3.06 -7.06
C PRO A 156 -10.99 2.70 -5.65
N MET A 157 -10.09 2.83 -4.68
CA MET A 157 -10.39 2.62 -3.27
C MET A 157 -9.85 3.78 -2.44
N ALA A 158 -10.55 4.10 -1.35
CA ALA A 158 -10.14 5.18 -0.48
C ALA A 158 -10.46 4.87 0.98
N PHE A 159 -9.57 5.30 1.87
CA PHE A 159 -9.78 5.31 3.31
C PHE A 159 -10.09 6.73 3.80
N GLY A 160 -11.02 6.87 4.75
CA GLY A 160 -11.35 8.09 5.46
C GLY A 160 -11.53 7.85 6.95
N ALA A 161 -11.21 8.85 7.78
CA ALA A 161 -11.41 8.79 9.24
C ALA A 161 -11.91 10.14 9.75
N SER A 162 -12.77 10.13 10.77
CA SER A 162 -13.35 11.36 11.34
C SER A 162 -12.31 12.27 12.00
N LYS A 163 -11.25 11.70 12.58
CA LYS A 163 -10.08 12.43 13.09
C LYS A 163 -8.80 11.70 12.68
N LYS A 164 -7.82 12.47 12.19
CA LYS A 164 -6.52 11.96 11.74
C LYS A 164 -5.43 12.99 11.99
N LYS A 165 -4.21 12.52 12.23
CA LYS A 165 -3.00 13.32 12.38
C LYS A 165 -2.09 13.10 11.18
N LEU A 166 -1.54 14.18 10.62
CA LEU A 166 -0.48 14.07 9.61
C LEU A 166 0.77 13.49 10.29
N LEU A 167 1.38 12.49 9.67
CA LEU A 167 2.60 11.88 10.21
C LEU A 167 3.81 12.78 10.02
N ASN A 168 3.94 13.37 8.82
CA ASN A 168 4.95 14.39 8.55
C ASN A 168 4.30 15.56 7.79
N PRO A 169 4.60 16.82 8.18
CA PRO A 169 4.31 17.98 7.35
C PRO A 169 4.86 17.73 5.94
N GLY A 170 4.09 18.00 4.89
CA GLY A 170 4.57 17.83 3.52
C GLY A 170 4.46 16.41 2.92
N THR A 171 3.97 15.39 3.62
CA THR A 171 3.86 14.02 3.04
C THR A 171 2.44 13.51 2.73
N ALA A 172 1.37 14.26 3.08
CA ALA A 172 -0.05 13.82 3.03
C ALA A 172 -0.39 12.52 3.76
N LEU A 173 0.60 11.73 4.17
CA LEU A 173 0.46 10.52 4.93
C LEU A 173 -0.12 10.89 6.30
N SER A 174 -1.22 10.23 6.63
CA SER A 174 -1.96 10.47 7.86
C SER A 174 -2.19 9.17 8.59
N SER A 175 -2.16 9.26 9.92
CA SER A 175 -2.62 8.21 10.81
C SER A 175 -3.99 8.59 11.34
N PRO A 176 -5.00 7.71 11.29
CA PRO A 176 -6.22 7.92 12.03
C PRO A 176 -5.92 7.96 13.54
N ASN A 177 -6.72 8.70 14.29
CA ASN A 177 -6.67 8.64 15.75
C ASN A 177 -7.31 7.33 16.23
N LEU A 178 -7.02 6.92 17.46
CA LEU A 178 -7.67 5.77 18.09
C LEU A 178 -9.15 6.07 18.37
N PHE A 179 -10.00 5.03 18.39
CA PHE A 179 -11.42 5.13 18.76
C PHE A 179 -12.26 6.05 17.86
N VAL A 180 -11.91 6.14 16.57
CA VAL A 180 -12.64 6.94 15.58
C VAL A 180 -13.54 6.09 14.69
N ARG A 181 -14.54 6.75 14.10
CA ARG A 181 -15.27 6.21 12.95
C ARG A 181 -14.44 6.39 11.70
N ALA A 182 -14.40 5.36 10.88
CA ALA A 182 -13.69 5.38 9.61
C ALA A 182 -14.49 4.67 8.53
N SER A 183 -14.21 5.04 7.29
CA SER A 183 -14.81 4.42 6.12
C SER A 183 -13.73 3.93 5.17
N LEU A 184 -14.02 2.79 4.55
CA LEU A 184 -13.36 2.33 3.33
C LEU A 184 -14.40 2.38 2.22
N SER A 185 -14.06 3.04 1.13
CA SER A 185 -14.91 3.17 -0.04
C SER A 185 -14.26 2.51 -1.24
N ALA A 186 -15.03 1.77 -2.02
CA ALA A 186 -14.62 1.25 -3.32
C ALA A 186 -15.59 1.78 -4.38
N ALA A 187 -15.07 2.09 -5.57
CA ALA A 187 -15.88 2.43 -6.73
C ALA A 187 -16.01 1.21 -7.67
N THR A 188 -16.91 1.31 -8.64
CA THR A 188 -17.00 0.32 -9.72
C THR A 188 -15.74 0.33 -10.57
N PRO A 189 -15.40 -0.80 -11.22
CA PRO A 189 -14.34 -0.88 -12.24
C PRO A 189 -14.54 0.10 -13.40
#